data_AF-A0A662YYW4-F1
#
_entry.id   AF-A0A662YYW4-F1
#
_cell.length_a   1.000
_cell.length_b   1.000
_cell.length_c   1.000
_cell.angle_alpha   90.00
_cell.angle_beta   90.00
_cell.angle_gamma   90.00
#
_symmetry.space_group_name_H-M   'P 1'
#
loop_
_entity.id
_entity.type
_entity.pdbx_description
1 polymer ?
#
loop_
_entity_poly.entity_id
_entity_poly.type
_entity_poly.pdbx_seq_one_letter_code
_entity_poly.pdbx_strand_id
1 'polypeptide(L)'
;MNNIVQEWGIDVFSTVHDNASNMNLAMEICDQFLNDLGCSGHTLQLAIKTGLRLPDISKAVVAARQVVGHFCRSALATSELKKQQVQLDYKQNKLLSDGTTRWNSTLFMLERLFEQQLAVQTDR
;
A
#
# COMPACT_ATOMS: atom_id res chain seq x y z
N MET A 1 -4.75 -28.81 -5.39
CA MET A 1 -3.27 -28.70 -5.47
C MET A 1 -2.63 -30.08 -5.59
N ASN A 2 -3.01 -31.03 -4.74
CA ASN A 2 -2.52 -32.42 -4.74
C ASN A 2 -2.55 -33.10 -6.11
N ASN A 3 -3.68 -33.03 -6.82
CA ASN A 3 -3.80 -33.64 -8.16
C ASN A 3 -2.81 -33.05 -9.18
N ILE A 4 -2.55 -31.73 -9.13
CA ILE A 4 -1.62 -31.06 -10.08
C ILE A 4 -0.18 -31.47 -9.78
N VAL A 5 0.21 -31.46 -8.51
CA VAL A 5 1.57 -31.87 -8.09
C VAL A 5 1.84 -33.32 -8.49
N GLN A 6 0.87 -34.20 -8.30
CA GLN A 6 0.96 -35.60 -8.70
C GLN A 6 0.97 -35.77 -10.23
N GLU A 7 0.05 -35.13 -10.94
CA GLU A 7 -0.05 -35.17 -12.41
C GLU A 7 1.25 -34.71 -13.07
N TRP A 8 1.92 -33.71 -12.49
CA TRP A 8 3.13 -33.13 -13.06
C TRP A 8 4.42 -33.77 -12.52
N GLY A 9 4.31 -34.75 -11.61
CA GLY A 9 5.47 -35.43 -11.02
C GLY A 9 6.41 -34.49 -10.27
N ILE A 10 5.89 -33.42 -9.66
CA ILE A 10 6.69 -32.40 -8.97
C ILE A 10 6.98 -32.88 -7.55
N ASP A 11 8.26 -32.90 -7.17
CA ASP A 11 8.67 -33.08 -5.77
C ASP A 11 8.69 -31.72 -5.07
N VAL A 12 7.88 -31.58 -4.02
CA VAL A 12 7.65 -30.29 -3.34
C VAL A 12 8.41 -30.28 -2.02
N PHE A 13 9.47 -29.48 -1.97
CA PHE A 13 10.23 -29.27 -0.73
C PHE A 13 9.45 -28.46 0.32
N SER A 14 8.79 -27.38 -0.13
CA SER A 14 8.02 -26.48 0.74
C SER A 14 7.01 -25.67 -0.07
N THR A 15 5.95 -25.24 0.60
CA THR A 15 4.92 -24.37 0.04
C THR A 15 4.89 -23.02 0.74
N VAL A 16 4.78 -21.93 -0.02
CA VAL A 16 4.56 -20.59 0.53
C VAL A 16 3.14 -20.13 0.18
N HIS A 17 2.38 -19.70 1.19
CA HIS A 17 1.00 -19.25 1.02
C HIS A 17 0.78 -17.86 1.63
N ASP A 18 -0.33 -17.22 1.29
CA ASP A 18 -0.75 -16.05 2.06
C ASP A 18 -1.20 -16.47 3.47
N ASN A 19 -1.14 -15.55 4.44
CA ASN A 19 -1.47 -15.87 5.83
C ASN A 19 -2.98 -15.70 6.10
N ALA A 20 -3.84 -15.79 5.09
CA ALA A 20 -5.28 -15.71 5.31
C ALA A 20 -5.74 -16.92 6.14
N SER A 21 -6.70 -16.73 7.04
CA SER A 21 -7.12 -17.77 8.00
C SER A 21 -7.57 -19.06 7.32
N ASN A 22 -8.21 -18.95 6.14
CA ASN A 22 -8.61 -20.09 5.34
C ASN A 22 -7.41 -20.84 4.73
N MET A 23 -6.36 -20.13 4.33
CA MET A 23 -5.15 -20.75 3.81
C MET A 23 -4.37 -21.46 4.92
N ASN A 24 -4.23 -20.81 6.09
CA ASN A 24 -3.60 -21.44 7.25
C ASN A 24 -4.34 -22.73 7.66
N LEU A 25 -5.68 -22.69 7.74
CA LEU A 25 -6.47 -23.88 8.05
C LEU A 25 -6.34 -24.96 6.96
N ALA A 26 -6.33 -24.56 5.68
CA ALA A 26 -6.17 -25.49 4.57
C ALA A 26 -4.80 -26.20 4.61
N MET A 27 -3.74 -25.51 5.03
CA MET A 27 -2.42 -26.12 5.21
C MET A 27 -2.37 -27.00 6.46
N GLU A 28 -3.00 -26.59 7.56
CA GLU A 28 -3.09 -27.38 8.81
C GLU A 28 -3.77 -28.75 8.60
N ILE A 29 -4.80 -28.81 7.76
CA ILE A 29 -5.51 -30.07 7.43
C ILE A 29 -4.88 -30.84 6.25
N CYS A 30 -3.81 -30.33 5.64
CA CYS A 30 -3.20 -30.92 4.46
C CYS A 30 -1.95 -31.74 4.83
N ASP A 31 -2.12 -33.05 4.90
CA ASP A 31 -1.02 -33.98 5.24
C ASP A 31 0.08 -34.10 4.16
N GLN A 32 -0.11 -33.50 2.97
CA GLN A 32 0.82 -33.63 1.85
C GLN A 32 1.94 -32.57 1.84
N PHE A 33 1.74 -31.42 2.50
CA PHE A 33 2.69 -30.30 2.48
C PHE A 33 3.12 -29.93 3.90
N LEU A 34 3.88 -30.82 4.53
CA LEU A 34 4.31 -30.68 5.94
C LEU A 34 5.26 -29.51 6.19
N ASN A 35 5.89 -28.97 5.15
CA ASN A 35 6.79 -27.82 5.21
C ASN A 35 6.14 -26.60 4.58
N ASP A 36 5.14 -26.01 5.24
CA ASP A 36 4.51 -24.77 4.80
C ASP A 36 5.10 -23.53 5.48
N LEU A 37 5.10 -22.42 4.76
CA LEU A 37 5.59 -21.13 5.25
C LEU A 37 4.61 -20.02 4.87
N GLY A 38 4.31 -19.18 5.86
CA GLY A 38 3.60 -17.93 5.61
C GLY A 38 4.45 -16.94 4.79
N CYS A 39 3.83 -16.30 3.81
CA CYS A 39 4.50 -15.32 2.95
C CYS A 39 4.98 -14.11 3.77
N SER A 40 6.31 -13.89 3.81
CA SER A 40 6.91 -12.78 4.55
C SER A 40 6.40 -11.41 4.07
N GLY A 41 6.14 -11.26 2.78
CA GLY A 41 5.55 -10.03 2.23
C GLY A 41 4.13 -9.78 2.75
N HIS A 42 3.33 -10.84 2.91
CA HIS A 42 2.00 -10.73 3.51
C HIS A 42 2.09 -10.41 5.00
N THR A 43 3.00 -11.05 5.74
CA THR A 43 3.27 -10.75 7.16
C THR A 43 3.64 -9.28 7.35
N LEU A 44 4.57 -8.77 6.53
CA LEU A 44 4.97 -7.37 6.56
C LEU A 44 3.79 -6.43 6.26
N GLN A 45 2.96 -6.78 5.28
CA GLN A 45 1.77 -6.00 4.95
C GLN A 45 0.74 -5.97 6.10
N LEU A 46 0.59 -7.07 6.85
CA LEU A 46 -0.25 -7.09 8.05
C LEU A 46 0.32 -6.16 9.14
N ALA A 47 1.64 -6.21 9.38
CA ALA A 47 2.29 -5.32 10.34
C ALA A 47 2.11 -3.83 9.97
N ILE A 48 2.31 -3.48 8.69
CA ILE A 48 2.09 -2.12 8.18
C ILE A 48 0.63 -1.70 8.37
N LYS A 49 -0.34 -2.55 7.99
CA LYS A 49 -1.77 -2.25 8.19
C LYS A 49 -2.11 -2.02 9.65
N THR A 50 -1.53 -2.79 10.56
CA THR A 50 -1.71 -2.59 12.01
C THR A 50 -1.15 -1.24 12.45
N GLY A 51 0.06 -0.87 12.01
CA GLY A 51 0.65 0.44 12.29
C GLY A 51 -0.20 1.60 11.75
N LEU A 52 -0.70 1.50 10.52
CA LEU A 52 -1.56 2.52 9.91
C LEU A 52 -2.91 2.72 10.62
N ARG A 53 -3.34 1.74 11.44
CA ARG A 53 -4.56 1.83 12.25
C ARG A 53 -4.35 2.47 13.62
N LEU A 54 -3.10 2.72 14.03
CA LEU A 54 -2.83 3.42 15.29
C LEU A 54 -3.51 4.80 15.25
N PRO A 55 -4.17 5.26 16.33
CA PRO A 55 -5.06 6.42 16.28
C PRO A 55 -4.43 7.68 15.68
N ASP A 56 -3.22 8.03 16.10
CA ASP A 56 -2.57 9.27 15.64
C ASP A 56 -2.04 9.16 14.21
N ILE A 57 -1.56 7.96 13.82
CA ILE A 57 -1.14 7.68 12.44
C ILE A 57 -2.35 7.71 11.51
N SER A 58 -3.45 7.06 11.91
CA SER A 58 -4.69 7.03 11.14
C SER A 58 -5.24 8.44 10.91
N LYS A 59 -5.26 9.29 11.95
CA LYS A 59 -5.65 10.69 11.84
C LYS A 59 -4.79 11.45 10.82
N ALA A 60 -3.46 11.32 10.91
CA ALA A 60 -2.54 11.96 9.97
C ALA A 60 -2.76 11.49 8.51
N VAL A 61 -2.93 10.18 8.31
CA VAL A 61 -3.18 9.60 6.98
C VAL A 61 -4.53 10.07 6.43
N VAL A 62 -5.58 10.15 7.25
CA VAL A 62 -6.88 10.68 6.83
C VAL A 62 -6.77 12.15 6.41
N ALA A 63 -6.05 12.98 7.19
CA ALA A 63 -5.81 14.38 6.82
C ALA A 63 -5.05 14.50 5.49
N ALA A 64 -4.00 13.69 5.31
CA ALA A 64 -3.25 13.63 4.06
C ALA A 64 -4.15 13.25 2.86
N ARG A 65 -5.02 12.23 3.01
CA ARG A 65 -6.00 11.85 1.99
C ARG A 65 -6.98 12.96 1.65
N GLN A 66 -7.40 13.76 2.63
CA GLN A 66 -8.29 14.90 2.40
C GLN A 66 -7.60 15.98 1.56
N VAL A 67 -6.37 16.34 1.91
CA VAL A 67 -5.56 17.32 1.17
C VAL A 67 -5.32 16.83 -0.25
N VAL A 68 -4.75 15.63 -0.42
CA VAL A 68 -4.49 15.05 -1.74
C VAL A 68 -5.78 14.94 -2.56
N GLY A 69 -6.87 14.48 -1.92
CA GLY A 69 -8.16 14.36 -2.56
C GLY A 69 -8.74 15.69 -3.06
N HIS A 70 -8.49 16.80 -2.37
CA HIS A 70 -8.89 18.13 -2.84
C HIS A 70 -8.25 18.47 -4.18
N PHE A 71 -6.93 18.38 -4.26
CA PHE A 71 -6.18 18.67 -5.49
C PHE A 71 -6.57 17.70 -6.61
N CYS A 72 -6.64 16.40 -6.33
CA CYS A 72 -6.97 15.39 -7.35
C CYS A 72 -8.36 15.56 -7.97
N ARG A 73 -9.32 16.16 -7.25
CA ARG A 73 -10.70 16.37 -7.75
C ARG A 73 -10.93 17.76 -8.33
N SER A 74 -10.09 18.75 -8.01
CA SER A 74 -10.25 20.13 -8.45
C SER A 74 -9.21 20.48 -9.51
N ALA A 75 -9.67 20.68 -10.76
CA ALA A 75 -8.81 21.15 -11.84
C ALA A 75 -8.22 22.54 -11.53
N LEU A 76 -8.98 23.39 -10.83
CA LEU A 76 -8.53 24.70 -10.40
C LEU A 76 -7.38 24.59 -9.40
N ALA A 77 -7.56 23.79 -8.33
CA ALA A 77 -6.53 23.59 -7.31
C ALA A 77 -5.28 22.91 -7.89
N THR A 78 -5.45 21.94 -8.79
CA THR A 78 -4.32 21.32 -9.51
C THR A 78 -3.55 22.34 -10.35
N SER A 79 -4.25 23.26 -11.01
CA SER A 79 -3.63 24.33 -11.80
C SER A 79 -2.86 25.29 -10.89
N GLU A 80 -3.44 25.67 -9.75
CA GLU A 80 -2.79 26.55 -8.79
C GLU A 80 -1.56 25.91 -8.16
N LEU A 81 -1.66 24.65 -7.72
CA LEU A 81 -0.52 23.86 -7.26
C LEU A 81 0.63 23.89 -8.27
N LYS A 82 0.33 23.72 -9.56
CA LYS A 82 1.36 23.77 -10.62
C LYS A 82 2.03 25.13 -10.72
N LYS A 83 1.30 26.24 -10.54
CA LYS A 83 1.89 27.58 -10.50
C LYS A 83 2.79 27.75 -9.28
N GLN A 84 2.33 27.32 -8.11
CA GLN A 84 3.11 27.38 -6.87
C GLN A 84 4.40 26.55 -7.00
N GLN A 85 4.31 25.35 -7.59
CA GLN A 85 5.48 24.53 -7.88
C GLN A 85 6.50 25.26 -8.78
N VAL A 86 6.04 25.96 -9.82
CA VAL A 86 6.93 26.75 -10.69
C VAL A 86 7.56 27.92 -9.93
N GLN A 87 6.79 28.63 -9.11
CA GLN A 87 7.29 29.78 -8.35
C GLN A 87 8.35 29.39 -7.31
N LEU A 88 8.20 28.20 -6.72
CA LEU A 88 9.14 27.65 -5.72
C LEU A 88 10.30 26.85 -6.33
N ASP A 89 10.39 26.79 -7.66
CA ASP A 89 11.37 25.96 -8.40
C ASP A 89 11.30 24.46 -8.03
N TYR A 90 10.08 23.98 -7.77
CA TYR A 90 9.81 22.58 -7.47
C TYR A 90 9.57 21.79 -8.76
N LYS A 91 9.98 20.52 -8.73
CA LYS A 91 9.53 19.56 -9.74
C LYS A 91 8.00 19.45 -9.68
N GLN A 92 7.35 19.66 -10.82
CA GLN A 92 5.88 19.74 -10.97
C GLN A 92 5.20 18.37 -10.88
N ASN A 93 5.44 17.66 -9.78
CA ASN A 93 4.89 16.34 -9.57
C ASN A 93 3.44 16.43 -9.12
N LYS A 94 2.58 15.56 -9.67
CA LYS A 94 1.21 15.43 -9.20
C LYS A 94 1.18 14.75 -7.83
N LEU A 95 0.24 15.18 -6.98
CA LEU A 95 -0.06 14.44 -5.75
C LEU A 95 -0.59 13.04 -6.09
N LEU A 96 -0.29 12.07 -5.23
CA LEU A 96 -0.63 10.67 -5.43
C LEU A 96 -1.68 10.25 -4.40
N SER A 97 -2.83 9.74 -4.85
CA SER A 97 -3.79 9.09 -3.96
C SER A 97 -3.32 7.69 -3.60
N ASP A 98 -3.57 7.27 -2.35
CA ASP A 98 -3.34 5.89 -1.96
C ASP A 98 -4.55 4.98 -2.30
N GLY A 99 -4.29 3.69 -2.44
CA GLY A 99 -5.28 2.70 -2.84
C GLY A 99 -5.09 1.39 -2.07
N THR A 100 -6.19 0.78 -1.65
CA THR A 100 -6.20 -0.38 -0.74
C THR A 100 -5.47 -1.62 -1.27
N THR A 101 -5.26 -1.72 -2.59
CA THR A 101 -4.68 -2.89 -3.27
C THR A 101 -3.16 -2.85 -3.42
N ARG A 102 -2.51 -1.70 -3.19
CA ARG A 102 -1.04 -1.56 -3.30
C ARG A 102 -0.46 -1.20 -1.95
N TRP A 103 0.30 -2.13 -1.37
CA TRP A 103 0.86 -2.03 -0.02
C TRP A 103 1.67 -0.77 0.27
N ASN A 104 2.40 -0.26 -0.73
CA ASN A 104 3.25 0.94 -0.58
C ASN A 104 2.54 2.25 -0.96
N SER A 105 1.25 2.21 -1.33
CA SER A 105 0.57 3.41 -1.85
C SER A 105 0.42 4.52 -0.80
N THR A 106 0.16 4.17 0.46
CA THR A 106 0.11 5.16 1.55
C THR A 106 1.47 5.81 1.76
N LEU A 107 2.56 5.04 1.69
CA LEU A 107 3.93 5.58 1.75
C LEU A 107 4.17 6.59 0.63
N PHE A 108 3.91 6.21 -0.63
CA PHE A 108 4.13 7.09 -1.77
C PHE A 108 3.26 8.35 -1.76
N MET A 109 2.02 8.25 -1.26
CA MET A 109 1.16 9.43 -1.03
C MET A 109 1.80 10.39 -0.02
N LEU A 110 2.26 9.87 1.12
CA LEU A 110 2.86 10.67 2.18
C LEU A 110 4.19 11.29 1.75
N GLU A 111 5.07 10.51 1.10
CA GLU A 111 6.33 11.00 0.54
C GLU A 111 6.09 12.11 -0.48
N ARG A 112 5.13 11.91 -1.40
CA ARG A 112 4.78 12.92 -2.40
C ARG A 112 4.22 14.19 -1.76
N LEU A 113 3.33 14.05 -0.77
CA LEU A 113 2.74 15.18 -0.09
C LEU A 113 3.80 15.97 0.68
N PHE A 114 4.74 15.27 1.33
CA PHE A 114 5.87 15.88 2.03
C PHE A 114 6.81 16.61 1.07
N GLU A 115 7.18 15.98 -0.05
CA GLU A 115 7.99 16.60 -1.11
C GLU A 115 7.37 17.90 -1.62
N GLN A 116 6.04 17.97 -1.70
CA GLN A 116 5.29 19.09 -2.26
C GLN A 116 4.69 20.01 -1.18
N GLN A 117 5.10 19.86 0.08
CA GLN A 117 4.45 20.49 1.24
C GLN A 117 4.34 22.01 1.13
N LEU A 118 5.42 22.69 0.74
CA LEU A 118 5.43 24.16 0.63
C LEU A 118 4.46 24.65 -0.46
N ALA A 119 4.48 24.02 -1.64
CA ALA A 119 3.60 24.37 -2.75
C ALA A 119 2.11 24.13 -2.43
N VAL A 120 1.81 23.16 -1.57
CA VAL A 120 0.46 22.85 -1.08
C VAL A 120 -0.01 23.85 -0.02
N GLN A 121 0.89 24.40 0.81
CA GLN A 121 0.54 25.32 1.90
C GLN A 121 0.24 26.74 1.42
N THR A 122 0.71 27.12 0.23
CA THR A 122 0.55 28.45 -0.36
C THR A 122 -0.82 28.74 -0.98
N ASP A 123 -1.73 27.75 -1.05
CA ASP A 123 -3.09 27.88 -1.62
C ASP A 123 -4.11 28.42 -0.59
N ARG A 124 -3.78 29.52 0.11
CA ARG A 124 -4.65 30.19 1.11
C ARG A 124 -5.37 31.40 0.54
#